data_AF-A0A917QG94-F1
#
_entry.id   AF-A0A917QG94-F1
#
_cell.length_a   1.000
_cell.length_b   1.000
_cell.length_c   1.000
_cell.angle_alpha   90.00
_cell.angle_beta   90.00
_cell.angle_gamma   90.00
#
_symmetry.space_group_name_H-M   'P 1'
#
loop_
_entity.id
_entity.type
_entity.pdbx_description
1 polymer ?
#
loop_
_entity_poly.entity_id
_entity_poly.type
_entity_poly.pdbx_seq_one_letter_code
_entity_poly.pdbx_strand_id
1 'polypeptide(L)'
;MFSSPEAGACRVMPVSAMGSPSPQPVPDYHPESVVPDSILTTHRVTYSDRLKVFIGPHEDVDSFLRPLRRMDGRQRYALDLTVLPEPMAATEVTTTISAARGDFALRCVGSADAMTIQLRMIVDHLVRRFTLGHTGSRLGLPTVYVPHGDDDTYVYPEEVFTAESAAKIFGEFFRTGALPGQLQQREILD
;
A
#
# COMPACT_ATOMS: atom_id res chain seq x y z
N MET A 1 60.40 -43.48 -14.74
CA MET A 1 60.68 -43.14 -16.15
C MET A 1 60.57 -41.63 -16.28
N PHE A 2 61.71 -40.94 -16.28
CA PHE A 2 61.78 -39.50 -16.56
C PHE A 2 62.90 -39.31 -17.58
N SER A 3 62.53 -38.82 -18.77
CA SER A 3 63.45 -38.50 -19.86
C SER A 3 63.41 -36.98 -20.10
N SER A 4 64.58 -36.36 -20.07
CA SER A 4 64.94 -35.11 -20.78
C SER A 4 64.66 -35.23 -22.29
N PRO A 5 64.66 -34.16 -23.15
CA PRO A 5 65.50 -32.96 -23.07
C PRO A 5 64.90 -31.62 -23.57
N GLU A 6 65.71 -30.56 -23.46
CA GLU A 6 65.58 -29.24 -24.10
C GLU A 6 65.81 -29.27 -25.62
N ALA A 7 65.39 -28.14 -26.23
CA ALA A 7 65.87 -27.49 -27.46
C ALA A 7 64.95 -27.58 -28.69
N GLY A 8 64.50 -26.40 -29.14
CA GLY A 8 63.82 -26.19 -30.41
C GLY A 8 63.53 -24.71 -30.63
N ALA A 9 64.53 -23.98 -31.14
CA ALA A 9 64.40 -22.58 -31.54
C ALA A 9 63.58 -22.45 -32.84
N CYS A 10 62.51 -21.67 -32.82
CA CYS A 10 61.90 -21.12 -34.02
C CYS A 10 61.97 -19.59 -33.96
N ARG A 11 62.86 -19.01 -34.77
CA ARG A 11 62.86 -17.59 -35.13
C ARG A 11 61.64 -17.32 -36.00
N VAL A 12 60.82 -16.34 -35.62
CA VAL A 12 59.88 -15.68 -36.53
C VAL A 12 60.29 -14.21 -36.64
N MET A 13 60.53 -13.77 -37.87
CA MET A 13 60.88 -12.41 -38.28
C MET A 13 59.63 -11.52 -38.36
N PRO A 14 59.77 -10.17 -38.40
CA PRO A 14 58.75 -9.24 -37.95
C PRO A 14 57.66 -9.03 -39.00
N VAL A 15 56.41 -8.95 -38.55
CA VAL A 15 55.32 -8.36 -39.33
C VAL A 15 55.20 -6.90 -38.89
N SER A 16 55.62 -5.99 -39.75
CA SER A 16 55.22 -4.59 -39.67
C SER A 16 53.72 -4.49 -39.93
N ALA A 17 52.93 -4.36 -38.86
CA ALA A 17 51.54 -3.96 -38.96
C ALA A 17 51.45 -2.45 -38.72
N MET A 18 50.84 -1.80 -39.70
CA MET A 18 50.56 -0.37 -39.81
C MET A 18 49.84 0.19 -38.58
N GLY A 19 50.17 1.44 -38.25
CA GLY A 19 49.27 2.43 -37.68
C GLY A 19 48.68 2.11 -36.30
N SER A 20 49.31 2.63 -35.25
CA SER A 20 48.63 2.81 -33.96
C SER A 20 47.38 3.68 -34.18
N PRO A 21 46.16 3.20 -33.89
CA PRO A 21 45.01 4.09 -33.83
C PRO A 21 45.20 5.03 -32.64
N SER A 22 45.12 6.33 -32.90
CA SER A 22 45.02 7.36 -31.85
C SER A 22 43.92 6.96 -30.85
N PRO A 23 44.11 7.15 -29.53
CA PRO A 23 43.07 6.86 -28.57
C PRO A 23 41.85 7.70 -28.91
N GLN A 24 40.75 7.05 -29.27
CA GLN A 24 39.47 7.73 -29.35
C GLN A 24 39.14 8.25 -27.93
N PRO A 25 38.60 9.47 -27.78
CA PRO A 25 38.11 9.91 -26.49
C PRO A 25 37.07 8.91 -26.03
N VAL A 26 37.31 8.27 -24.89
CA VAL A 26 36.28 7.51 -24.18
C VAL A 26 35.09 8.46 -24.00
N PRO A 27 33.89 8.12 -24.48
CA PRO A 27 32.71 8.93 -24.19
C PRO A 27 32.59 8.99 -22.67
N ASP A 28 32.42 10.20 -22.14
CA ASP A 28 32.16 10.42 -20.72
C ASP A 28 31.00 9.51 -20.31
N TYR A 29 31.32 8.45 -19.58
CA TYR A 29 30.33 7.63 -18.90
C TYR A 29 29.76 8.50 -17.80
N HIS A 30 28.77 9.32 -18.14
CA HIS A 30 27.77 9.72 -17.19
C HIS A 30 27.07 8.42 -16.80
N PRO A 31 27.23 7.90 -15.56
CA PRO A 31 26.21 7.01 -15.08
C PRO A 31 24.93 7.82 -15.17
N GLU A 32 24.03 7.46 -16.10
CA GLU A 32 22.63 7.78 -15.93
C GLU A 32 22.34 7.35 -14.50
N SER A 33 22.05 8.36 -13.67
CA SER A 33 21.80 8.18 -12.26
C SER A 33 20.69 7.15 -12.20
N VAL A 34 21.04 5.89 -11.92
CA VAL A 34 20.07 4.83 -11.68
C VAL A 34 19.40 5.29 -10.40
N VAL A 35 18.31 6.04 -10.58
CA VAL A 35 17.43 6.43 -9.49
C VAL A 35 17.09 5.09 -8.85
N PRO A 36 17.51 4.84 -7.60
CA PRO A 36 17.26 3.55 -6.98
C PRO A 36 15.76 3.32 -7.09
N ASP A 37 15.39 2.13 -7.58
CA ASP A 37 14.02 1.66 -7.83
C ASP A 37 13.12 2.22 -6.73
N SER A 38 12.50 3.37 -7.02
CA SER A 38 11.99 4.20 -5.95
C SER A 38 10.77 3.48 -5.43
N ILE A 39 10.75 3.22 -4.11
CA ILE A 39 9.60 2.52 -3.51
C ILE A 39 8.39 3.42 -3.73
N LEU A 40 7.62 3.07 -4.77
CA LEU A 40 6.46 3.81 -5.21
C LEU A 40 5.36 3.55 -4.20
N THR A 41 4.83 4.63 -3.64
CA THR A 41 3.72 4.59 -2.68
C THR A 41 2.43 4.91 -3.41
N THR A 42 1.39 4.13 -3.15
CA THR A 42 0.07 4.27 -3.76
C THR A 42 -1.01 4.52 -2.72
N HIS A 43 -0.76 4.11 -1.47
CA HIS A 43 -1.71 4.24 -0.38
C HIS A 43 -1.04 4.76 0.89
N ARG A 44 -1.87 5.38 1.73
CA ARG A 44 -1.53 5.70 3.11
C ARG A 44 -2.39 4.86 4.05
N VAL A 45 -1.74 4.15 4.97
CA VAL A 45 -2.39 3.49 6.10
C VAL A 45 -2.25 4.35 7.34
N THR A 46 -3.35 4.61 8.04
CA THR A 46 -3.37 5.34 9.31
C THR A 46 -3.93 4.45 10.42
N TYR A 47 -3.19 4.28 11.51
CA TYR A 47 -3.62 3.50 12.66
C TYR A 47 -4.07 4.43 13.79
N SER A 48 -5.35 4.36 14.14
CA SER A 48 -5.98 5.07 15.27
C SER A 48 -5.55 6.55 15.34
N ASP A 49 -5.58 7.21 14.17
CA ASP A 49 -5.24 8.63 13.95
C ASP A 49 -3.81 9.06 14.36
N ARG A 50 -2.91 8.10 14.60
CA ARG A 50 -1.57 8.36 15.16
C ARG A 50 -0.46 8.00 14.18
N LEU A 51 -0.33 6.70 13.86
CA LEU A 51 0.75 6.21 13.04
C LEU A 51 0.33 6.18 11.58
N LYS A 52 1.10 6.87 10.72
CA LYS A 52 0.91 6.88 9.26
C LYS A 52 2.05 6.13 8.59
N VAL A 53 1.69 5.22 7.69
CA VAL A 53 2.61 4.45 6.86
C VAL A 53 2.19 4.59 5.41
N PHE A 54 3.15 4.72 4.51
CA PHE A 54 2.91 4.76 3.07
C PHE A 54 3.35 3.43 2.48
N ILE A 55 2.46 2.79 1.74
CA ILE A 55 2.67 1.46 1.18
C ILE A 55 2.55 1.49 -0.34
N GLY A 56 3.33 0.64 -0.98
CA GLY A 56 3.36 0.47 -2.43
C GLY A 56 2.50 -0.70 -2.91
N PRO A 57 2.32 -0.87 -4.24
CA PRO A 57 1.39 -1.85 -4.82
C PRO A 57 1.78 -3.31 -4.57
N HIS A 58 3.00 -3.57 -4.09
CA HIS A 58 3.51 -4.91 -3.81
C HIS A 58 3.42 -5.31 -2.33
N GLU A 59 2.77 -4.50 -1.49
CA GLU A 59 2.52 -4.84 -0.08
C GLU A 59 1.62 -6.08 0.03
N ASP A 60 1.94 -6.97 0.97
CA ASP A 60 1.14 -8.17 1.21
C ASP A 60 -0.17 -7.81 1.94
N VAL A 61 -1.28 -8.44 1.55
CA VAL A 61 -2.60 -8.26 2.19
C VAL A 61 -2.64 -8.79 3.61
N ASP A 62 -1.81 -9.78 3.96
CA ASP A 62 -1.67 -10.23 5.35
C ASP A 62 -1.19 -9.11 6.29
N SER A 63 -0.63 -8.02 5.74
CA SER A 63 -0.29 -6.80 6.48
C SER A 63 -1.48 -6.17 7.20
N PHE A 64 -2.72 -6.35 6.73
CA PHE A 64 -3.91 -5.75 7.36
C PHE A 64 -4.48 -6.61 8.49
N LEU A 65 -4.40 -7.94 8.40
CA LEU A 65 -5.00 -8.82 9.41
C LEU A 65 -4.37 -8.65 10.79
N ARG A 66 -3.04 -8.57 10.85
CA ARG A 66 -2.29 -8.44 12.10
C ARG A 66 -2.69 -7.20 12.91
N PRO A 67 -2.74 -5.98 12.34
CA PRO A 67 -3.20 -4.80 13.08
C PRO A 67 -4.70 -4.86 13.42
N LEU A 68 -5.56 -5.36 12.53
CA LEU A 68 -7.00 -5.49 12.80
C LEU A 68 -7.27 -6.42 14.00
N ARG A 69 -6.58 -7.56 14.09
CA ARG A 69 -6.67 -8.47 15.25
C ARG A 69 -6.19 -7.87 16.57
N ARG A 70 -5.42 -6.78 16.53
CA ARG A 70 -4.93 -6.08 17.72
C ARG A 70 -5.87 -4.98 18.17
N MET A 71 -6.94 -4.70 17.43
CA MET A 71 -7.89 -3.66 17.81
C MET A 71 -8.66 -4.06 19.06
N ASP A 72 -8.73 -3.14 20.01
CA ASP A 72 -9.38 -3.30 21.31
C ASP A 72 -10.55 -2.33 21.52
N GLY A 73 -10.89 -1.52 20.49
CA GLY A 73 -11.96 -0.52 20.57
C GLY A 73 -11.62 0.70 21.43
N ARG A 74 -10.41 0.80 21.99
CA ARG A 74 -10.01 1.89 22.90
C ARG A 74 -8.71 2.56 22.50
N GLN A 75 -7.58 1.85 22.57
CA GLN A 75 -6.28 2.40 22.21
C GLN A 75 -5.94 2.11 20.75
N ARG A 76 -6.36 0.95 20.27
CA ARG A 76 -6.26 0.51 18.89
C ARG A 76 -7.68 0.33 18.40
N TYR A 77 -8.23 1.38 17.81
CA TYR A 77 -9.65 1.44 17.53
C TYR A 77 -9.98 1.80 16.09
N ALA A 78 -9.00 2.26 15.29
CA ALA A 78 -9.22 2.53 13.87
C ALA A 78 -8.06 2.09 12.97
N LEU A 79 -8.39 1.75 11.73
CA LEU A 79 -7.47 1.60 10.61
C LEU A 79 -8.09 2.24 9.38
N ASP A 80 -7.36 3.18 8.77
CA ASP A 80 -7.76 3.87 7.55
C ASP A 80 -6.78 3.52 6.42
N LEU A 81 -7.31 3.14 5.27
CA LEU A 81 -6.57 2.93 4.03
C LEU A 81 -7.04 3.99 3.03
N THR A 82 -6.19 5.00 2.80
CA THR A 82 -6.44 6.11 1.88
C THR A 82 -5.67 5.88 0.58
N VAL A 83 -6.34 6.02 -0.57
CA VAL A 83 -5.68 6.02 -1.88
C VAL A 83 -5.03 7.39 -2.10
N LEU A 84 -3.77 7.42 -2.54
CA LEU A 84 -3.11 8.67 -2.92
C LEU A 84 -3.65 9.17 -4.27
N PRO A 85 -3.73 10.50 -4.50
CA PRO A 85 -4.20 11.04 -5.78
C PRO A 85 -3.37 10.55 -6.97
N GLU A 86 -2.06 10.44 -6.77
CA GLU A 86 -1.11 9.92 -7.74
C GLU A 86 -0.07 9.05 -7.03
N PRO A 87 0.42 7.95 -7.64
CA PRO A 87 1.55 7.21 -7.12
C PRO A 87 2.81 8.09 -7.06
N MET A 88 3.55 8.04 -5.96
CA MET A 88 4.75 8.88 -5.77
C MET A 88 5.83 8.16 -4.98
N ALA A 89 7.09 8.58 -5.14
CA ALA A 89 8.18 8.02 -4.37
C ALA A 89 7.98 8.34 -2.87
N ALA A 90 8.34 7.41 -1.98
CA ALA A 90 8.23 7.64 -0.54
C ALA A 90 8.95 8.91 -0.06
N THR A 91 10.02 9.33 -0.74
CA THR A 91 10.79 10.55 -0.45
C THR A 91 10.08 11.84 -0.86
N GLU A 92 9.07 11.76 -1.72
CA GLU A 92 8.32 12.90 -2.24
C GLU A 92 7.04 13.18 -1.44
N VAL A 93 6.71 12.31 -0.48
CA VAL A 93 5.55 12.48 0.39
C VAL A 93 5.76 13.69 1.30
N THR A 94 5.14 14.81 0.93
CA THR A 94 5.18 16.04 1.72
C THR A 94 4.27 15.97 2.94
N THR A 95 4.45 16.91 3.88
CA THR A 95 3.56 17.07 5.05
C THR A 95 2.12 17.34 4.63
N THR A 96 1.91 18.11 3.56
CA THR A 96 0.58 18.40 3.00
C THR A 96 -0.12 17.13 2.51
N ILE A 97 0.59 16.30 1.74
CA ILE A 97 0.06 15.02 1.24
C ILE A 97 -0.23 14.08 2.42
N SER A 98 0.68 14.02 3.39
CA SER A 98 0.51 13.22 4.60
C SER A 98 -0.68 13.67 5.47
N ALA A 99 -1.03 14.95 5.46
CA ALA A 99 -2.15 15.50 6.23
C ALA A 99 -3.51 15.41 5.49
N ALA A 100 -3.53 15.33 4.16
CA ALA A 100 -4.76 15.31 3.37
C ALA A 100 -5.67 14.13 3.75
N ARG A 101 -7.00 14.32 3.81
CA ARG A 101 -7.93 13.20 4.07
C ARG A 101 -7.98 12.19 2.91
N GLY A 102 -7.54 12.59 1.72
CA GLY A 102 -7.66 11.84 0.47
C GLY A 102 -9.09 11.84 -0.05
N ASP A 103 -9.28 11.50 -1.31
CA ASP A 103 -10.60 11.54 -1.96
C ASP A 103 -11.33 10.21 -1.82
N PHE A 104 -10.58 9.12 -1.72
CA PHE A 104 -11.09 7.76 -1.64
C PHE A 104 -10.39 7.00 -0.51
N ALA A 105 -11.15 6.59 0.49
CA ALA A 105 -10.61 5.94 1.68
C ALA A 105 -11.57 4.92 2.26
N LEU A 106 -11.02 3.79 2.69
CA LEU A 106 -11.72 2.77 3.46
C LEU A 106 -11.25 2.84 4.92
N ARG A 107 -12.19 2.91 5.84
CA ARG A 107 -11.93 3.01 7.28
C ARG A 107 -12.63 1.88 8.01
N CYS A 108 -12.02 1.33 9.04
CA CYS A 108 -12.74 0.55 10.03
C CYS A 108 -12.54 1.13 11.43
N VAL A 109 -13.57 1.04 12.26
CA VAL A 109 -13.51 1.42 13.68
C VAL A 109 -14.14 0.35 14.57
N GLY A 110 -13.58 0.12 15.76
CA GLY A 110 -14.08 -0.85 16.73
C GLY A 110 -13.00 -1.74 17.34
N SER A 111 -13.39 -2.96 17.67
CA SER A 111 -12.53 -4.01 18.22
C SER A 111 -12.34 -5.15 17.21
N ALA A 112 -11.38 -6.04 17.46
CA ALA A 112 -11.12 -7.19 16.58
C ALA A 112 -12.36 -8.08 16.36
N ASP A 113 -13.23 -8.21 17.36
CA ASP A 113 -14.42 -9.07 17.31
C ASP A 113 -15.66 -8.36 16.76
N ALA A 114 -15.68 -7.02 16.83
CA ALA A 114 -16.78 -6.19 16.37
C ALA A 114 -16.26 -4.83 15.92
N MET A 115 -16.21 -4.64 14.59
CA MET A 115 -15.86 -3.37 13.95
C MET A 115 -16.85 -3.05 12.83
N THR A 116 -17.04 -1.76 12.56
CA THR A 116 -17.78 -1.30 11.39
C THR A 116 -16.82 -0.75 10.34
N ILE A 117 -17.19 -0.87 9.07
CA ILE A 117 -16.39 -0.41 7.93
C ILE A 117 -17.13 0.74 7.25
N GLN A 118 -16.40 1.82 6.99
CA GLN A 118 -16.90 3.02 6.34
C GLN A 118 -16.10 3.30 5.07
N LEU A 119 -16.80 3.61 3.99
CA LEU A 119 -16.22 4.14 2.76
C LEU A 119 -16.39 5.66 2.74
N ARG A 120 -15.32 6.39 2.48
CA ARG A 120 -15.35 7.79 2.10
C ARG A 120 -15.00 7.93 0.63
N MET A 121 -15.81 8.67 -0.11
CA MET A 121 -15.53 9.02 -1.50
C MET A 121 -15.99 10.44 -1.82
N ILE A 122 -15.37 11.09 -2.81
CA ILE A 122 -15.87 12.35 -3.37
C ILE A 122 -16.65 12.04 -4.64
N VAL A 123 -17.91 12.47 -4.69
CA VAL A 123 -18.80 12.36 -5.86
C VAL A 123 -19.33 13.75 -6.16
N ASP A 124 -19.13 14.25 -7.38
CA ASP A 124 -19.55 15.59 -7.80
C ASP A 124 -19.11 16.70 -6.83
N HIS A 125 -17.85 16.65 -6.39
CA HIS A 125 -17.25 17.55 -5.39
C HIS A 125 -17.84 17.49 -3.97
N LEU A 126 -18.77 16.57 -3.72
CA LEU A 126 -19.36 16.33 -2.40
C LEU A 126 -18.72 15.12 -1.73
N VAL A 127 -18.38 15.28 -0.46
CA VAL A 127 -17.91 14.17 0.37
C VAL A 127 -19.10 13.30 0.72
N ARG A 128 -19.06 12.04 0.31
CA ARG A 128 -20.02 11.01 0.70
C ARG A 128 -19.35 10.00 1.61
N ARG A 129 -20.10 9.56 2.63
CA ARG A 129 -19.69 8.50 3.53
C ARG A 129 -20.74 7.42 3.56
N PHE A 130 -20.30 6.18 3.55
CA PHE A 130 -21.17 5.02 3.59
C PHE A 130 -20.70 4.06 4.67
N THR A 131 -21.60 3.59 5.52
CA THR A 131 -21.37 2.35 6.28
C THR A 131 -21.57 1.17 5.35
N LEU A 132 -20.62 0.25 5.36
CA LEU A 132 -20.71 -1.00 4.63
C LEU A 132 -21.32 -2.07 5.52
N GLY A 133 -22.08 -2.98 4.93
CA GLY A 133 -22.57 -4.15 5.63
C GLY A 133 -22.88 -5.29 4.68
N HIS A 134 -23.03 -6.48 5.23
CA HIS A 134 -23.57 -7.63 4.54
C HIS A 134 -25.00 -7.36 4.04
N THR A 135 -25.43 -8.16 3.06
CA THR A 135 -26.82 -8.16 2.60
C THR A 135 -27.75 -8.58 3.73
N GLY A 136 -28.75 -7.75 4.03
CA GLY A 136 -29.76 -8.09 5.02
C GLY A 136 -30.79 -6.98 5.21
N SER A 137 -31.70 -7.18 6.16
CA SER A 137 -32.77 -6.24 6.46
C SER A 137 -32.29 -5.20 7.47
N ARG A 138 -32.36 -3.92 7.10
CA ARG A 138 -31.99 -2.79 7.96
C ARG A 138 -33.23 -2.00 8.36
N LEU A 139 -34.22 -2.71 8.91
CA LEU A 139 -35.44 -2.11 9.41
C LEU A 139 -35.26 -1.64 10.85
N GLY A 140 -35.76 -0.45 11.16
CA GLY A 140 -35.66 0.14 12.50
C GLY A 140 -34.33 0.84 12.74
N LEU A 141 -33.99 1.06 14.01
CA LEU A 141 -32.77 1.78 14.40
C LEU A 141 -31.58 0.82 14.51
N PRO A 142 -30.34 1.30 14.28
CA PRO A 142 -29.13 0.57 14.63
C PRO A 142 -29.09 0.20 16.11
N THR A 143 -28.67 -1.03 16.44
CA THR A 143 -28.71 -1.56 17.82
C THR A 143 -27.38 -2.08 18.33
N VAL A 144 -26.40 -2.33 17.46
CA VAL A 144 -25.10 -2.86 17.88
C VAL A 144 -24.18 -1.70 18.22
N TYR A 145 -23.74 -1.68 19.48
CA TYR A 145 -22.79 -0.70 19.99
C TYR A 145 -21.35 -1.05 19.58
N VAL A 146 -20.65 -0.09 18.97
CA VAL A 146 -19.25 -0.22 18.54
C VAL A 146 -18.42 0.92 19.17
N PRO A 147 -17.71 0.66 20.29
CA PRO A 147 -16.84 1.67 20.90
C PRO A 147 -15.58 1.87 20.07
N HIS A 148 -15.13 3.12 19.94
CA HIS A 148 -13.91 3.43 19.21
C HIS A 148 -13.20 4.69 19.76
N GLY A 149 -12.22 4.47 20.64
CA GLY A 149 -11.51 5.56 21.30
C GLY A 149 -12.38 6.16 22.40
N ASP A 150 -12.58 7.47 22.35
CA ASP A 150 -13.49 8.20 23.23
C ASP A 150 -14.89 8.36 22.61
N ASP A 151 -15.06 7.94 21.36
CA ASP A 151 -16.32 7.99 20.61
C ASP A 151 -17.00 6.62 20.57
N ASP A 152 -18.27 6.61 20.19
CA ASP A 152 -19.04 5.41 19.93
C ASP A 152 -20.02 5.57 18.77
N THR A 153 -20.48 4.43 18.25
CA THR A 153 -21.47 4.41 17.19
C THR A 153 -22.39 3.21 17.33
N TYR A 154 -23.63 3.38 16.88
CA TYR A 154 -24.60 2.31 16.76
C TYR A 154 -24.74 1.92 15.29
N VAL A 155 -24.59 0.63 15.00
CA VAL A 155 -24.69 0.07 13.66
C VAL A 155 -25.70 -1.07 13.60
N TYR A 156 -26.13 -1.43 12.39
CA TYR A 156 -26.96 -2.63 12.22
C TYR A 156 -26.10 -3.89 12.40
N PRO A 157 -26.67 -5.02 12.83
CA PRO A 157 -25.94 -6.28 12.94
C PRO A 157 -25.19 -6.68 11.66
N GLU A 158 -25.76 -6.37 10.50
CA GLU A 158 -25.18 -6.64 9.18
C GLU A 158 -23.96 -5.77 8.86
N GLU A 159 -23.76 -4.67 9.59
CA GLU A 159 -22.65 -3.71 9.42
C GLU A 159 -21.48 -3.98 10.38
N VAL A 160 -21.53 -5.12 11.08
CA VAL A 160 -20.51 -5.57 12.02
C VAL A 160 -19.66 -6.66 11.37
N PHE A 161 -18.35 -6.47 11.42
CA PHE A 161 -17.36 -7.38 10.88
C PHE A 161 -16.39 -7.82 11.98
N THR A 162 -15.84 -9.02 11.81
CA THR A 162 -14.63 -9.43 12.54
C THR A 162 -13.38 -8.93 11.82
N ALA A 163 -12.24 -8.97 12.50
CA ALA A 163 -10.93 -8.66 11.92
C ALA A 163 -10.63 -9.48 10.65
N GLU A 164 -10.99 -10.77 10.63
CA GLU A 164 -10.78 -11.64 9.46
C GLU A 164 -11.60 -11.19 8.25
N SER A 165 -12.88 -10.84 8.46
CA SER A 165 -13.74 -10.37 7.39
C SER A 165 -13.30 -9.00 6.89
N ALA A 166 -12.96 -8.08 7.81
CA ALA A 166 -12.44 -6.76 7.46
C ALA A 166 -11.13 -6.85 6.68
N ALA A 167 -10.18 -7.71 7.09
CA ALA A 167 -8.91 -7.87 6.40
C ALA A 167 -9.08 -8.28 4.93
N LYS A 168 -10.05 -9.15 4.63
CA LYS A 168 -10.37 -9.54 3.24
C LYS A 168 -10.87 -8.35 2.42
N ILE A 169 -11.75 -7.53 3.01
CA ILE A 169 -12.31 -6.34 2.35
C ILE A 169 -11.20 -5.32 2.08
N PHE A 170 -10.36 -5.03 3.07
CA PHE A 170 -9.20 -4.14 2.91
C PHE A 170 -8.22 -4.66 1.86
N GLY A 171 -7.94 -5.96 1.86
CA GLY A 171 -7.06 -6.58 0.88
C GLY A 171 -7.60 -6.53 -0.54
N GLU A 172 -8.90 -6.73 -0.73
CA GLU A 172 -9.54 -6.58 -2.04
C GLU A 172 -9.52 -5.13 -2.50
N PHE A 173 -9.94 -4.21 -1.64
CA PHE A 173 -9.91 -2.77 -1.92
C PHE A 173 -8.51 -2.27 -2.29
N PHE A 174 -7.48 -2.70 -1.55
CA PHE A 174 -6.09 -2.35 -1.82
C PHE A 174 -5.60 -2.82 -3.19
N ARG A 175 -5.98 -4.04 -3.61
CA ARG A 175 -5.53 -4.63 -4.88
C ARG A 175 -6.29 -4.11 -6.10
N THR A 176 -7.60 -3.90 -5.96
CA THR A 176 -8.48 -3.63 -7.11
C THR A 176 -8.96 -2.19 -7.16
N GLY A 177 -8.84 -1.43 -6.06
CA GLY A 177 -9.48 -0.13 -5.91
C GLY A 177 -11.00 -0.21 -5.83
N ALA A 178 -11.58 -1.40 -5.63
CA ALA A 178 -13.02 -1.62 -5.62
C ALA A 178 -13.47 -2.35 -4.34
N LEU A 179 -14.71 -2.09 -3.92
CA LEU A 179 -15.34 -2.85 -2.85
C LEU A 179 -15.80 -4.22 -3.36
N PRO A 180 -15.80 -5.26 -2.49
CA PRO A 180 -16.43 -6.53 -2.81
C PRO A 180 -17.91 -6.34 -3.16
N GLY A 181 -18.35 -6.91 -4.29
CA GLY A 181 -19.67 -6.62 -4.88
C GLY A 181 -20.90 -7.08 -4.07
N GLN A 182 -20.70 -7.73 -2.92
CA GLN A 182 -21.77 -8.24 -2.05
C GLN A 182 -22.09 -7.32 -0.87
N LEU A 183 -21.37 -6.21 -0.72
CA LEU A 183 -21.57 -5.27 0.38
C LEU A 183 -22.64 -4.23 0.03
N GLN A 184 -23.63 -4.09 0.89
CA GLN A 184 -24.63 -3.03 0.83
C GLN A 184 -24.09 -1.75 1.50
N GLN A 185 -24.27 -0.61 0.83
CA GLN A 185 -23.84 0.70 1.31
C GLN A 185 -25.03 1.47 1.92
N ARG A 186 -24.85 2.01 3.12
CA ARG A 186 -25.81 2.95 3.74
C ARG A 186 -25.14 4.30 3.88
N GLU A 187 -25.68 5.32 3.23
CA GLU A 187 -25.15 6.69 3.33
C GLU A 187 -25.31 7.21 4.77
N ILE A 188 -24.25 7.82 5.28
CA ILE A 188 -24.23 8.53 6.56
C ILE A 188 -24.22 10.01 6.23
N LEU A 189 -25.22 10.74 6.70
CA LEU A 189 -25.26 12.19 6.63
C LEU A 189 -24.50 12.70 7.87
N ASP A 190 -23.49 13.53 7.63
CA ASP A 190 -22.82 14.32 8.69
C ASP A 190 -23.79 15.35 9.30
#